data_AF-A0A7Z3BJ93-F1
#
_entry.id   AF-A0A7Z3BJ93-F1
#
_cell.length_a   1.000
_cell.length_b   1.000
_cell.length_c   1.000
_cell.angle_alpha   90.00
_cell.angle_beta   90.00
_cell.angle_gamma   90.00
#
_symmetry.space_group_name_H-M   'P 1'
#
loop_
_entity.id
_entity.type
_entity.pdbx_description
1 polymer ?
#
loop_
_entity_poly.entity_id
_entity_poly.type
_entity_poly.pdbx_seq_one_letter_code
_entity_poly.pdbx_strand_id
1 'polypeptide(L)'
;MMGWILSSLTAIRALGARVGLRGGAHSPGPRARRRRPSPSAGPEALLCFGALMAACNGAVGHSLVRERPEVAAGLARELGECWGIGDAGSARSTLQDMLLEAHGQLLDGDFQRLQRNESSAFDGEQRLRWQRAKQAWVKAGLALPCHLSMAAHDYECIAWLARRCRACGYLTEAEAWLTLAWVADAAIRTFADWQAYAASFVLGRATLLRDGQQTSLAIRAFKELMGGKREGTALAGLWQAHPLAGIQVAEVVLHSEHSVKRLGLPAQRALLAFGAMIATSGGARADALAIADHERELNRAWLAERWSATDQNGVLQRMEWLMGHGSRLKLDPLLGQLGTVGGKRQSGGVACGTRFEQARRALLKAGHDPEMIEECQTLLAYDLERAAFGARLAFSAGLLDEETLWNALRHMARQARAAFDCWEQYLISMVLGHALANEDWEAGKRLIRSGMELLDGISPFADYLSPWQACPLRQLPLLHGLGHAGAH
;
A
#
# COMPACT_ATOMS: atom_id res chain seq x y z
N MET A 1 -20.34 -18.79 -2.03
CA MET A 1 -19.79 -18.92 -3.39
C MET A 1 -19.17 -17.59 -3.79
N MET A 2 -18.23 -17.59 -4.74
CA MET A 2 -17.50 -16.41 -5.24
C MET A 2 -16.88 -15.48 -4.17
N GLY A 3 -15.70 -15.88 -3.68
CA GLY A 3 -14.70 -14.93 -3.17
C GLY A 3 -13.64 -14.72 -4.25
N TRP A 4 -13.87 -13.78 -5.16
CA TRP A 4 -12.97 -13.44 -6.27
C TRP A 4 -13.02 -11.94 -6.57
N ILE A 5 -12.05 -11.19 -6.05
CA ILE A 5 -11.67 -9.85 -6.53
C ILE A 5 -10.14 -9.82 -6.50
N LEU A 6 -9.52 -9.39 -7.61
CA LEU A 6 -8.07 -9.28 -7.85
C LEU A 6 -7.30 -10.61 -7.77
N SER A 7 -7.09 -11.23 -8.94
CA SER A 7 -6.16 -12.36 -9.15
C SER A 7 -5.76 -12.43 -10.63
N SER A 8 -4.96 -11.46 -11.07
CA SER A 8 -4.64 -11.26 -12.50
C SER A 8 -3.17 -10.91 -12.81
N LEU A 9 -2.30 -10.68 -11.81
CA LEU A 9 -0.92 -10.16 -12.03
C LEU A 9 0.25 -10.92 -11.38
N THR A 10 0.03 -12.06 -10.70
CA THR A 10 1.12 -12.89 -10.14
C THR A 10 1.86 -13.76 -11.17
N ALA A 11 2.01 -13.29 -12.42
CA ALA A 11 2.69 -13.98 -13.50
C ALA A 11 3.56 -13.04 -14.35
N ILE A 12 4.80 -13.49 -14.62
CA ILE A 12 5.88 -12.76 -15.33
C ILE A 12 6.53 -11.65 -14.48
N ARG A 13 7.87 -11.53 -14.64
CA ARG A 13 8.80 -10.39 -14.36
C ARG A 13 9.89 -10.66 -13.31
N ALA A 14 11.12 -10.89 -13.79
CA ALA A 14 12.36 -11.16 -13.03
C ALA A 14 13.61 -10.84 -13.88
N LEU A 15 14.75 -10.42 -13.28
CA LEU A 15 16.00 -9.81 -13.87
C LEU A 15 15.93 -8.24 -14.05
N GLY A 16 17.02 -7.44 -14.20
CA GLY A 16 16.97 -5.93 -14.21
C GLY A 16 18.29 -5.07 -14.19
N ALA A 17 18.28 -3.79 -13.72
CA ALA A 17 19.37 -2.74 -13.61
C ALA A 17 19.61 -1.75 -14.82
N ARG A 18 20.74 -1.07 -15.21
CA ARG A 18 21.64 -0.05 -14.55
C ARG A 18 21.88 1.25 -15.47
N VAL A 19 22.08 2.56 -15.07
CA VAL A 19 23.27 3.47 -14.91
C VAL A 19 23.32 4.90 -15.60
N GLY A 20 23.07 6.06 -14.93
CA GLY A 20 23.90 7.31 -15.04
C GLY A 20 23.37 8.68 -14.50
N LEU A 21 24.07 9.47 -13.61
CA LEU A 21 23.60 10.81 -13.09
C LEU A 21 24.57 11.64 -12.19
N ARG A 22 24.28 12.96 -12.03
CA ARG A 22 24.33 13.81 -10.79
C ARG A 22 23.63 15.19 -11.03
N GLY A 23 23.17 16.01 -10.07
CA GLY A 23 22.94 15.85 -8.61
C GLY A 23 22.88 17.19 -7.80
N GLY A 24 21.82 17.45 -7.01
CA GLY A 24 21.59 18.66 -6.15
C GLY A 24 20.09 19.06 -6.08
N ALA A 25 19.56 20.07 -5.38
CA ALA A 25 19.92 20.96 -4.23
C ALA A 25 18.74 21.98 -4.01
N HIS A 26 18.43 22.69 -2.90
CA HIS A 26 18.70 22.65 -1.44
C HIS A 26 17.74 23.67 -0.68
N SER A 27 17.89 23.85 0.65
CA SER A 27 17.26 24.83 1.60
C SER A 27 15.85 24.54 2.21
N PRO A 28 15.58 24.91 3.50
CA PRO A 28 14.78 24.06 4.40
C PRO A 28 13.62 24.70 5.22
N GLY A 29 12.83 23.86 5.92
CA GLY A 29 11.66 24.20 6.74
C GLY A 29 11.77 23.97 8.28
N PRO A 30 10.64 23.96 9.03
CA PRO A 30 10.61 24.02 10.50
C PRO A 30 10.89 22.70 11.26
N ARG A 31 11.11 22.81 12.58
CA ARG A 31 11.78 21.79 13.41
C ARG A 31 10.85 20.80 14.15
N ALA A 32 11.18 19.50 14.10
CA ALA A 32 10.62 18.47 14.97
C ALA A 32 11.30 18.39 16.36
N ARG A 33 10.66 17.69 17.33
CA ARG A 33 11.15 17.51 18.71
C ARG A 33 12.35 16.55 18.78
N ARG A 34 13.48 17.00 19.36
CA ARG A 34 14.68 16.17 19.59
C ARG A 34 14.51 15.24 20.81
N ARG A 35 14.70 13.93 20.61
CA ARG A 35 15.31 13.05 21.62
C ARG A 35 16.84 13.03 21.42
N ARG A 36 17.62 12.62 22.43
CA ARG A 36 19.08 12.49 22.31
C ARG A 36 19.43 11.29 21.42
N PRO A 37 20.33 11.43 20.43
CA PRO A 37 20.82 10.31 19.64
C PRO A 37 21.87 9.49 20.43
N SER A 38 21.79 8.17 20.33
CA SER A 38 22.94 7.27 20.39
C SER A 38 23.80 7.45 19.11
N PRO A 39 25.09 7.05 19.08
CA PRO A 39 25.86 7.06 17.84
C PRO A 39 25.14 6.22 16.78
N SER A 40 24.73 6.84 15.67
CA SER A 40 23.88 6.23 14.66
C SER A 40 24.68 5.44 13.60
N ALA A 41 24.07 4.36 13.13
CA ALA A 41 24.37 3.82 11.80
C ALA A 41 23.47 4.54 10.80
N GLY A 42 24.02 4.95 9.66
CA GLY A 42 23.30 5.72 8.64
C GLY A 42 22.32 4.89 7.80
N PRO A 43 21.91 5.40 6.62
CA PRO A 43 20.92 4.74 5.76
C PRO A 43 21.40 3.38 5.22
N GLU A 44 22.68 3.03 5.37
CA GLU A 44 23.28 1.75 4.96
C GLU A 44 22.53 0.55 5.53
N ALA A 45 21.92 0.67 6.71
CA ALA A 45 21.11 -0.40 7.30
C ALA A 45 19.90 -0.79 6.42
N LEU A 46 19.37 0.11 5.59
CA LEU A 46 18.30 -0.21 4.64
C LEU A 46 18.77 -1.04 3.45
N LEU A 47 20.09 -1.15 3.23
CA LEU A 47 20.67 -2.01 2.18
C LEU A 47 20.59 -3.51 2.55
N CYS A 48 20.08 -3.85 3.74
CA CYS A 48 19.60 -5.20 4.06
C CYS A 48 18.44 -5.65 3.17
N PHE A 49 17.59 -4.73 2.70
CA PHE A 49 16.41 -5.05 1.89
C PHE A 49 16.77 -5.20 0.40
N GLY A 50 16.15 -6.20 -0.24
CA GLY A 50 16.48 -6.65 -1.60
C GLY A 50 17.73 -7.54 -1.69
N ALA A 51 18.31 -7.94 -0.55
CA ALA A 51 19.54 -8.73 -0.48
C ALA A 51 19.31 -10.23 -0.78
N LEU A 52 18.16 -10.81 -0.39
CA LEU A 52 17.79 -12.17 -0.78
C LEU A 52 17.43 -12.22 -2.27
N MET A 53 16.69 -11.21 -2.76
CA MET A 53 16.38 -11.11 -4.19
C MET A 53 17.66 -10.94 -5.03
N ALA A 54 18.66 -10.21 -4.55
CA ALA A 54 19.97 -10.08 -5.20
C ALA A 54 20.74 -11.41 -5.22
N ALA A 55 20.83 -12.12 -4.10
CA ALA A 55 21.54 -13.39 -4.02
C ALA A 55 20.95 -14.47 -4.94
N CYS A 56 19.66 -14.38 -5.29
CA CYS A 56 19.02 -15.30 -6.23
C CYS A 56 18.95 -14.83 -7.68
N ASN A 57 19.08 -13.53 -7.98
CA ASN A 57 18.81 -12.96 -9.32
C ASN A 57 19.91 -11.97 -9.80
N GLY A 58 21.14 -12.17 -9.33
CA GLY A 58 22.28 -11.31 -9.66
C GLY A 58 22.49 -10.16 -8.67
N ALA A 59 23.77 -9.93 -8.33
CA ALA A 59 24.18 -9.05 -7.26
C ALA A 59 23.77 -7.58 -7.47
N VAL A 60 23.37 -6.94 -6.38
CA VAL A 60 23.25 -5.48 -6.29
C VAL A 60 24.43 -4.92 -5.50
N GLY A 61 24.87 -3.71 -5.85
CA GLY A 61 25.95 -3.03 -5.13
C GLY A 61 25.64 -2.83 -3.64
N HIS A 62 26.71 -2.77 -2.84
CA HIS A 62 26.71 -2.53 -1.39
C HIS A 62 26.41 -1.06 -1.02
N SER A 63 25.89 -0.27 -1.95
CA SER A 63 25.61 1.16 -1.81
C SER A 63 24.61 1.60 -2.90
N LEU A 64 23.97 2.76 -2.74
CA LEU A 64 23.20 3.39 -3.82
C LEU A 64 24.08 4.17 -4.81
N VAL A 65 25.35 3.80 -4.96
CA VAL A 65 26.26 4.39 -5.94
C VAL A 65 25.79 4.09 -7.37
N ARG A 66 26.06 5.01 -8.28
CA ARG A 66 25.78 4.84 -9.71
C ARG A 66 26.98 4.17 -10.40
N GLU A 67 26.71 3.02 -11.03
CA GLU A 67 27.59 2.22 -11.91
C GLU A 67 28.23 2.94 -13.12
N ARG A 68 28.89 2.17 -14.00
CA ARG A 68 29.51 2.66 -15.25
C ARG A 68 28.57 2.47 -16.46
N PRO A 69 28.66 3.31 -17.52
CA PRO A 69 27.74 3.27 -18.67
C PRO A 69 27.63 1.94 -19.45
N GLU A 70 28.65 1.09 -19.43
CA GLU A 70 28.62 -0.22 -20.10
C GLU A 70 27.77 -1.23 -19.30
N VAL A 71 28.11 -1.37 -18.01
CA VAL A 71 27.33 -2.10 -16.99
C VAL A 71 25.90 -1.57 -16.94
N ALA A 72 25.73 -0.27 -17.21
CA ALA A 72 24.44 0.37 -17.34
C ALA A 72 23.60 -0.24 -18.47
N ALA A 73 24.00 -0.01 -19.71
CA ALA A 73 23.21 -0.32 -20.89
C ALA A 73 22.77 -1.79 -20.95
N GLY A 74 23.69 -2.72 -20.64
CA GLY A 74 23.40 -4.16 -20.66
C GLY A 74 22.32 -4.60 -19.67
N LEU A 75 22.18 -3.86 -18.56
CA LEU A 75 21.23 -4.13 -17.49
C LEU A 75 19.95 -3.26 -17.61
N ALA A 76 20.03 -2.05 -18.17
CA ALA A 76 18.85 -1.23 -18.55
C ALA A 76 17.96 -2.00 -19.53
N ARG A 77 18.59 -2.74 -20.44
CA ARG A 77 17.93 -3.72 -21.31
C ARG A 77 17.18 -4.81 -20.52
N GLU A 78 17.74 -5.35 -19.44
CA GLU A 78 17.00 -6.29 -18.56
C GLU A 78 15.78 -5.62 -17.90
N LEU A 79 15.84 -4.33 -17.53
CA LEU A 79 14.64 -3.63 -17.04
C LEU A 79 13.58 -3.41 -18.13
N GLY A 80 13.99 -3.11 -19.36
CA GLY A 80 13.07 -3.01 -20.50
C GLY A 80 12.38 -4.34 -20.79
N GLU A 81 13.17 -5.40 -21.01
CA GLU A 81 12.68 -6.75 -21.29
C GLU A 81 11.84 -7.30 -20.12
N CYS A 82 12.42 -7.30 -18.92
CA CYS A 82 11.87 -8.04 -17.79
C CYS A 82 10.93 -7.23 -16.90
N TRP A 83 10.93 -5.89 -16.95
CA TRP A 83 10.00 -5.04 -16.17
C TRP A 83 9.20 -4.03 -16.99
N GLY A 84 9.53 -3.80 -18.27
CA GLY A 84 8.90 -2.74 -19.08
C GLY A 84 9.37 -1.35 -18.69
N ILE A 85 10.45 -1.25 -17.91
CA ILE A 85 11.01 0.00 -17.40
C ILE A 85 12.12 0.45 -18.36
N GLY A 86 11.80 1.44 -19.20
CA GLY A 86 12.74 2.04 -20.17
C GLY A 86 13.27 3.42 -19.76
N ASP A 87 12.65 4.07 -18.77
CA ASP A 87 12.93 5.44 -18.36
C ASP A 87 12.57 5.71 -16.87
N ALA A 88 12.69 6.97 -16.45
CA ALA A 88 12.34 7.40 -15.09
C ALA A 88 10.83 7.32 -14.78
N GLY A 89 9.96 7.59 -15.77
CA GLY A 89 8.51 7.61 -15.55
C GLY A 89 7.94 6.20 -15.36
N SER A 90 8.32 5.29 -16.25
CA SER A 90 8.04 3.85 -16.15
C SER A 90 8.60 3.25 -14.86
N ALA A 91 9.84 3.58 -14.47
CA ALA A 91 10.42 3.12 -13.20
C ALA A 91 9.60 3.56 -11.97
N ARG A 92 9.19 4.82 -11.92
CA ARG A 92 8.32 5.35 -10.85
C ARG A 92 6.97 4.66 -10.85
N SER A 93 6.32 4.54 -12.01
CA SER A 93 4.99 3.92 -12.09
C SER A 93 5.02 2.49 -11.60
N THR A 94 5.88 1.63 -12.18
CA THR A 94 5.97 0.22 -11.80
C THR A 94 6.29 0.05 -10.32
N LEU A 95 7.19 0.86 -9.75
CA LEU A 95 7.46 0.79 -8.31
C LEU A 95 6.28 1.29 -7.47
N GLN A 96 5.57 2.35 -7.88
CA GLN A 96 4.35 2.81 -7.19
C GLN A 96 3.25 1.75 -7.20
N ASP A 97 3.08 1.06 -8.33
CA ASP A 97 2.08 0.01 -8.49
C ASP A 97 2.43 -1.20 -7.60
N MET A 98 3.70 -1.61 -7.54
CA MET A 98 4.17 -2.67 -6.63
C MET A 98 4.04 -2.28 -5.15
N LEU A 99 4.33 -1.02 -4.78
CA LEU A 99 4.16 -0.52 -3.40
C LEU A 99 2.70 -0.64 -2.95
N LEU A 100 1.75 -0.28 -3.83
CA LEU A 100 0.32 -0.41 -3.56
C LEU A 100 -0.13 -1.88 -3.47
N GLU A 101 0.31 -2.75 -4.37
CA GLU A 101 -0.03 -4.18 -4.34
C GLU A 101 0.51 -4.87 -3.06
N ALA A 102 1.77 -4.58 -2.69
CA ALA A 102 2.41 -5.06 -1.47
C ALA A 102 1.79 -4.51 -0.17
N HIS A 103 1.17 -3.33 -0.22
CA HIS A 103 0.35 -2.80 0.87
C HIS A 103 -1.02 -3.48 0.95
N GLY A 104 -1.65 -3.77 -0.19
CA GLY A 104 -2.95 -4.44 -0.28
C GLY A 104 -2.94 -5.84 0.35
N GLN A 105 -1.82 -6.57 0.26
CA GLN A 105 -1.61 -7.88 0.90
C GLN A 105 -2.75 -8.88 0.63
N LEU A 106 -3.26 -8.87 -0.61
CA LEU A 106 -4.52 -9.54 -0.99
C LEU A 106 -4.48 -11.06 -0.74
N LEU A 107 -3.34 -11.70 -0.99
CA LEU A 107 -3.13 -13.14 -0.81
C LEU A 107 -2.77 -13.56 0.62
N ASP A 108 -2.56 -12.62 1.55
CA ASP A 108 -2.01 -12.93 2.88
C ASP A 108 -2.96 -13.78 3.72
N GLY A 109 -4.26 -13.51 3.63
CA GLY A 109 -5.31 -14.32 4.27
C GLY A 109 -5.33 -15.76 3.73
N ASP A 110 -5.19 -15.94 2.41
CA ASP A 110 -5.09 -17.27 1.79
C ASP A 110 -3.78 -17.98 2.13
N PHE A 111 -2.69 -17.22 2.30
CA PHE A 111 -1.39 -17.76 2.69
C PHE A 111 -1.39 -18.23 4.14
N GLN A 112 -2.12 -17.55 5.02
CA GLN A 112 -2.38 -18.00 6.40
C GLN A 112 -3.29 -19.23 6.44
N ARG A 113 -4.31 -19.33 5.57
CA ARG A 113 -5.14 -20.54 5.43
C ARG A 113 -4.31 -21.73 4.91
N LEU A 114 -3.46 -21.51 3.91
CA LEU A 114 -2.51 -22.50 3.39
C LEU A 114 -1.58 -23.04 4.50
N GLN A 115 -1.05 -22.16 5.36
CA GLN A 115 -0.20 -22.56 6.51
C GLN A 115 -0.91 -23.50 7.49
N ARG A 116 -2.23 -23.33 7.68
CA ARG A 116 -3.10 -24.16 8.53
C ARG A 116 -3.67 -25.39 7.79
N ASN A 117 -3.32 -25.57 6.51
CA ASN A 117 -3.89 -26.56 5.59
C ASN A 117 -5.42 -26.40 5.34
N GLU A 118 -5.98 -25.22 5.63
CA GLU A 118 -7.37 -24.86 5.35
C GLU A 118 -7.63 -24.66 3.83
N SER A 119 -8.86 -24.34 3.44
CA SER A 119 -9.20 -24.01 2.05
C SER A 119 -8.61 -22.65 1.63
N SER A 120 -8.03 -22.58 0.43
CA SER A 120 -7.31 -21.41 -0.08
C SER A 120 -7.46 -21.27 -1.59
N ALA A 121 -7.28 -20.06 -2.12
CA ALA A 121 -7.12 -19.79 -3.54
C ALA A 121 -5.93 -20.53 -4.20
N PHE A 122 -4.92 -20.90 -3.40
CA PHE A 122 -3.76 -21.65 -3.89
C PHE A 122 -4.09 -23.09 -4.29
N ASP A 123 -3.66 -23.47 -5.49
CA ASP A 123 -3.86 -24.78 -6.09
C ASP A 123 -2.99 -25.90 -5.47
N GLY A 124 -3.18 -27.15 -5.93
CA GLY A 124 -2.44 -28.32 -5.43
C GLY A 124 -0.93 -28.31 -5.76
N GLU A 125 -0.52 -27.71 -6.87
CA GLU A 125 0.88 -27.56 -7.27
C GLU A 125 1.57 -26.48 -6.40
N GLN A 126 0.91 -25.34 -6.20
CA GLN A 126 1.34 -24.26 -5.31
C GLN A 126 1.44 -24.76 -3.86
N ARG A 127 0.45 -25.52 -3.38
CA ARG A 127 0.47 -26.17 -2.05
C ARG A 127 1.61 -27.17 -1.92
N LEU A 128 1.90 -27.97 -2.96
CA LEU A 128 3.03 -28.90 -2.98
C LEU A 128 4.39 -28.17 -3.02
N ARG A 129 4.52 -27.07 -3.76
CA ARG A 129 5.73 -26.23 -3.76
C ARG A 129 5.97 -25.61 -2.38
N TRP A 130 4.93 -25.07 -1.74
CA TRP A 130 5.00 -24.58 -0.36
C TRP A 130 5.42 -25.66 0.64
N GLN A 131 4.84 -26.86 0.58
CA GLN A 131 5.22 -27.98 1.45
C GLN A 131 6.69 -28.37 1.28
N ARG A 132 7.18 -28.45 0.03
CA ARG A 132 8.60 -28.75 -0.28
C ARG A 132 9.53 -27.67 0.28
N ALA A 133 9.18 -26.39 0.13
CA ALA A 133 9.97 -25.28 0.69
C ALA A 133 9.97 -25.28 2.22
N LYS A 134 8.84 -25.61 2.87
CA LYS A 134 8.74 -25.77 4.33
C LYS A 134 9.61 -26.93 4.83
N GLN A 135 9.62 -28.07 4.12
CA GLN A 135 10.52 -29.19 4.41
C GLN A 135 12.00 -28.81 4.24
N ALA A 136 12.35 -28.06 3.19
CA ALA A 136 13.72 -27.59 2.97
C ALA A 136 14.18 -26.61 4.08
N TRP A 137 13.32 -25.69 4.51
CA TRP A 137 13.57 -24.74 5.61
C TRP A 137 13.88 -25.47 6.93
N VAL A 138 13.00 -26.41 7.32
CA VAL A 138 13.19 -27.21 8.54
C VAL A 138 14.42 -28.13 8.43
N LYS A 139 14.65 -28.77 7.28
CA LYS A 139 15.86 -29.59 7.04
C LYS A 139 17.15 -28.77 7.08
N ALA A 140 17.08 -27.47 6.82
CA ALA A 140 18.20 -26.55 7.00
C ALA A 140 18.47 -26.17 8.46
N GLY A 141 17.69 -26.69 9.43
CA GLY A 141 17.83 -26.38 10.86
C GLY A 141 17.22 -25.04 11.27
N LEU A 142 16.31 -24.49 10.47
CA LEU A 142 15.69 -23.19 10.70
C LEU A 142 14.28 -23.36 11.29
N ALA A 143 14.01 -22.66 12.39
CA ALA A 143 12.67 -22.64 12.98
C ALA A 143 11.70 -21.82 12.11
N LEU A 144 10.42 -22.16 12.17
CA LEU A 144 9.35 -21.53 11.40
C LEU A 144 8.38 -20.80 12.35
N PRO A 145 8.10 -19.49 12.16
CA PRO A 145 7.08 -18.79 12.92
C PRO A 145 5.68 -19.42 12.75
N CYS A 146 4.84 -19.31 13.78
CA CYS A 146 3.50 -19.88 13.77
C CYS A 146 2.56 -19.24 12.73
N HIS A 147 2.79 -17.95 12.41
CA HIS A 147 2.08 -17.19 11.39
C HIS A 147 3.10 -16.40 10.57
N LEU A 148 3.00 -16.52 9.24
CA LEU A 148 3.79 -15.74 8.29
C LEU A 148 2.86 -14.95 7.37
N SER A 149 3.22 -13.69 7.13
CA SER A 149 2.76 -12.95 5.95
C SER A 149 3.47 -13.48 4.70
N MET A 150 2.94 -13.17 3.52
CA MET A 150 3.58 -13.41 2.21
C MET A 150 4.47 -12.23 1.77
N ALA A 151 4.27 -11.04 2.38
CA ALA A 151 4.73 -9.75 1.86
C ALA A 151 6.25 -9.55 1.80
N ALA A 152 7.07 -10.37 2.47
CA ALA A 152 8.53 -10.26 2.34
C ALA A 152 9.02 -10.59 0.92
N HIS A 153 8.23 -11.32 0.10
CA HIS A 153 8.53 -11.47 -1.32
C HIS A 153 8.52 -10.12 -2.03
N ASP A 154 7.44 -9.37 -1.85
CA ASP A 154 7.16 -8.12 -2.55
C ASP A 154 8.10 -7.02 -2.05
N TYR A 155 8.33 -6.96 -0.73
CA TYR A 155 9.33 -6.09 -0.09
C TYR A 155 10.75 -6.30 -0.63
N GLU A 156 11.19 -7.55 -0.77
CA GLU A 156 12.48 -7.87 -1.40
C GLU A 156 12.52 -7.49 -2.89
N CYS A 157 11.45 -7.74 -3.64
CA CYS A 157 11.33 -7.37 -5.04
C CYS A 157 11.37 -5.85 -5.25
N ILE A 158 10.59 -5.08 -4.48
CA ILE A 158 10.55 -3.62 -4.49
C ILE A 158 11.92 -3.04 -4.14
N ALA A 159 12.54 -3.48 -3.03
CA ALA A 159 13.84 -2.96 -2.61
C ALA A 159 14.94 -3.28 -3.62
N TRP A 160 14.96 -4.49 -4.18
CA TRP A 160 15.90 -4.90 -5.22
C TRP A 160 15.68 -4.14 -6.53
N LEU A 161 14.42 -3.95 -6.95
CA LEU A 161 14.07 -3.23 -8.17
C LEU A 161 14.37 -1.73 -8.02
N ALA A 162 14.05 -1.11 -6.89
CA ALA A 162 14.39 0.27 -6.58
C ALA A 162 15.91 0.47 -6.55
N ARG A 163 16.67 -0.43 -5.91
CA ARG A 163 18.15 -0.44 -5.98
C ARG A 163 18.65 -0.59 -7.41
N ARG A 164 18.06 -1.48 -8.21
CA ARG A 164 18.40 -1.66 -9.63
C ARG A 164 17.98 -0.45 -10.50
N CYS A 165 16.91 0.29 -10.17
CA CYS A 165 16.40 1.47 -10.89
C CYS A 165 17.09 2.80 -10.49
N ARG A 166 17.49 2.97 -9.23
CA ARG A 166 18.43 4.01 -8.78
C ARG A 166 19.81 3.78 -9.33
N ALA A 167 20.23 2.53 -9.31
CA ALA A 167 21.36 2.12 -10.09
C ALA A 167 21.01 2.06 -11.60
N CYS A 168 19.81 2.47 -12.09
CA CYS A 168 19.46 2.56 -13.52
C CYS A 168 19.63 3.96 -14.16
N GLY A 169 18.79 4.42 -15.08
CA GLY A 169 18.72 5.86 -15.37
C GLY A 169 17.98 6.60 -14.25
N TYR A 170 17.18 5.88 -13.48
CA TYR A 170 15.75 6.18 -13.46
C TYR A 170 15.24 6.74 -12.13
N LEU A 171 15.87 6.38 -11.00
CA LEU A 171 15.60 7.02 -9.71
C LEU A 171 16.79 7.85 -9.22
N THR A 172 16.53 9.05 -8.72
CA THR A 172 17.45 9.83 -7.87
C THR A 172 17.83 9.06 -6.60
N GLU A 173 18.78 9.60 -5.84
CA GLU A 173 19.27 8.96 -4.62
C GLU A 173 18.20 8.91 -3.53
N ALA A 174 17.55 10.04 -3.28
CA ALA A 174 16.47 10.16 -2.31
C ALA A 174 15.23 9.34 -2.69
N GLU A 175 14.85 9.22 -3.97
CA GLU A 175 13.71 8.37 -4.37
C GLU A 175 13.93 6.91 -3.96
N ALA A 176 15.11 6.32 -4.22
CA ALA A 176 15.37 4.94 -3.79
C ALA A 176 15.66 4.80 -2.30
N TRP A 177 16.23 5.81 -1.63
CA TRP A 177 16.30 5.81 -0.17
C TRP A 177 14.91 5.84 0.46
N LEU A 178 13.97 6.62 -0.09
CA LEU A 178 12.55 6.64 0.33
C LEU A 178 11.83 5.33 -0.01
N THR A 179 12.11 4.69 -1.16
CA THR A 179 11.54 3.36 -1.46
C THR A 179 12.04 2.31 -0.48
N LEU A 180 13.35 2.31 -0.16
CA LEU A 180 13.91 1.43 0.87
C LEU A 180 13.39 1.77 2.28
N ALA A 181 13.11 3.04 2.57
CA ALA A 181 12.52 3.50 3.83
C ALA A 181 11.09 2.98 4.01
N TRP A 182 10.25 3.07 2.96
CA TRP A 182 8.92 2.46 2.96
C TRP A 182 8.98 0.94 3.17
N VAL A 183 9.86 0.25 2.43
CA VAL A 183 10.03 -1.22 2.58
C VAL A 183 10.45 -1.59 4.00
N ALA A 184 11.36 -0.81 4.60
CA ALA A 184 11.80 -1.04 5.97
C ALA A 184 10.68 -0.82 7.00
N ASP A 185 9.90 0.26 6.89
CA ASP A 185 8.78 0.53 7.78
C ASP A 185 7.71 -0.58 7.69
N ALA A 186 7.33 -0.95 6.47
CA ALA A 186 6.39 -2.04 6.20
C ALA A 186 6.89 -3.40 6.72
N ALA A 187 8.19 -3.69 6.57
CA ALA A 187 8.81 -4.91 7.07
C ALA A 187 8.87 -4.96 8.61
N ILE A 188 9.29 -3.87 9.28
CA ILE A 188 9.41 -3.78 10.74
C ILE A 188 8.04 -3.88 11.42
N ARG A 189 6.96 -3.39 10.79
CA ARG A 189 5.58 -3.56 11.28
C ARG A 189 5.05 -4.98 11.10
N THR A 190 5.63 -5.77 10.20
CA THR A 190 5.10 -7.09 9.79
C THR A 190 5.90 -8.26 10.37
N PHE A 191 7.21 -8.11 10.60
CA PHE A 191 8.12 -9.19 10.99
C PHE A 191 8.94 -8.83 12.24
N ALA A 192 8.99 -9.75 13.20
CA ALA A 192 9.73 -9.55 14.44
C ALA A 192 11.27 -9.63 14.26
N ASP A 193 11.73 -10.43 13.29
CA ASP A 193 13.15 -10.67 13.03
C ASP A 193 13.41 -11.09 11.57
N TRP A 194 14.70 -11.18 11.22
CA TRP A 194 15.16 -11.59 9.90
C TRP A 194 14.84 -13.04 9.51
N GLN A 195 14.68 -13.94 10.47
CA GLN A 195 14.33 -15.34 10.20
C GLN A 195 12.86 -15.46 9.81
N ALA A 196 11.97 -14.68 10.44
CA ALA A 196 10.57 -14.55 10.04
C ALA A 196 10.42 -13.91 8.66
N TYR A 197 11.16 -12.83 8.40
CA TYR A 197 11.20 -12.16 7.08
C TYR A 197 11.72 -13.11 5.98
N ALA A 198 12.82 -13.83 6.20
CA ALA A 198 13.34 -14.79 5.22
C ALA A 198 12.44 -16.02 5.04
N ALA A 199 11.78 -16.52 6.10
CA ALA A 199 10.82 -17.60 5.99
C ALA A 199 9.61 -17.18 5.12
N SER A 200 9.13 -15.95 5.30
CA SER A 200 8.10 -15.33 4.45
C SER A 200 8.55 -15.26 2.99
N PHE A 201 9.75 -14.71 2.71
CA PHE A 201 10.30 -14.61 1.36
C PHE A 201 10.40 -15.98 0.68
N VAL A 202 11.02 -16.97 1.35
CA VAL A 202 11.26 -18.31 0.78
C VAL A 202 9.94 -19.03 0.49
N LEU A 203 8.99 -19.01 1.43
CA LEU A 203 7.73 -19.73 1.29
C LEU A 203 6.76 -19.04 0.34
N GLY A 204 6.64 -17.70 0.40
CA GLY A 204 5.82 -16.93 -0.53
C GLY A 204 6.30 -17.09 -1.96
N ARG A 205 7.61 -16.90 -2.21
CA ARG A 205 8.23 -17.08 -3.53
C ARG A 205 8.06 -18.50 -4.06
N ALA A 206 8.15 -19.54 -3.23
CA ALA A 206 7.94 -20.93 -3.65
C ALA A 206 6.47 -21.22 -4.01
N THR A 207 5.50 -20.64 -3.30
CA THR A 207 4.08 -20.73 -3.64
C THR A 207 3.76 -20.05 -4.98
N LEU A 208 4.39 -18.91 -5.28
CA LEU A 208 4.16 -18.19 -6.53
C LEU A 208 4.94 -18.81 -7.71
N LEU A 209 6.27 -18.86 -7.61
CA LEU A 209 7.15 -19.24 -8.71
C LEU A 209 7.30 -20.76 -8.86
N ARG A 210 7.40 -21.23 -10.11
CA ARG A 210 7.51 -22.66 -10.45
C ARG A 210 8.93 -23.25 -10.31
N ASP A 211 9.96 -22.42 -10.07
CA ASP A 211 11.36 -22.84 -10.00
C ASP A 211 11.78 -23.30 -8.60
N GLY A 212 11.97 -24.62 -8.45
CA GLY A 212 12.40 -25.25 -7.20
C GLY A 212 13.84 -24.95 -6.78
N GLN A 213 14.75 -24.58 -7.68
CA GLN A 213 16.15 -24.29 -7.33
C GLN A 213 16.29 -22.98 -6.55
N GLN A 214 15.36 -22.03 -6.74
CA GLN A 214 15.37 -20.75 -6.03
C GLN A 214 15.17 -20.90 -4.52
N THR A 215 14.54 -21.99 -4.06
CA THR A 215 14.34 -22.29 -2.63
C THR A 215 15.67 -22.58 -1.93
N SER A 216 16.52 -23.43 -2.49
CA SER A 216 17.82 -23.80 -1.89
C SER A 216 18.80 -22.63 -1.92
N LEU A 217 18.80 -21.85 -3.01
CA LEU A 217 19.57 -20.61 -3.14
C LEU A 217 19.16 -19.57 -2.11
N ALA A 218 17.87 -19.33 -1.90
CA ALA A 218 17.39 -18.36 -0.92
C ALA A 218 17.68 -18.77 0.54
N ILE A 219 17.55 -20.06 0.87
CA ILE A 219 17.96 -20.59 2.19
C ILE A 219 19.47 -20.45 2.41
N ARG A 220 20.28 -20.67 1.37
CA ARG A 220 21.73 -20.43 1.43
C ARG A 220 22.04 -18.95 1.63
N ALA A 221 21.41 -18.06 0.85
CA ALA A 221 21.59 -16.62 0.94
C ALA A 221 21.27 -16.09 2.35
N PHE A 222 20.16 -16.54 2.94
CA PHE A 222 19.82 -16.23 4.33
C PHE A 222 20.92 -16.63 5.32
N LYS A 223 21.49 -17.83 5.18
CA LYS A 223 22.60 -18.30 6.02
C LYS A 223 23.90 -17.52 5.81
N GLU A 224 24.14 -16.98 4.62
CA GLU A 224 25.29 -16.10 4.35
C GLU A 224 25.06 -14.69 4.92
N LEU A 225 23.85 -14.13 4.80
CA LEU A 225 23.43 -12.84 5.36
C LEU A 225 23.48 -12.81 6.91
N MET A 226 23.09 -13.91 7.56
CA MET A 226 23.10 -14.09 9.02
C MET A 226 24.41 -14.66 9.58
N GLY A 227 25.31 -15.15 8.71
CA GLY A 227 26.62 -15.68 9.11
C GLY A 227 27.61 -14.57 9.46
N GLY A 228 28.81 -14.95 9.91
CA GLY A 228 29.90 -13.99 10.09
C GLY A 228 30.34 -13.35 8.78
N LYS A 229 30.81 -12.10 8.83
CA LYS A 229 31.43 -11.40 7.68
C LYS A 229 32.57 -12.25 7.10
N ARG A 230 32.64 -12.29 5.77
CA ARG A 230 33.71 -12.96 5.01
C ARG A 230 34.22 -12.01 3.94
N GLU A 231 35.54 -11.97 3.77
CA GLU A 231 36.20 -11.16 2.76
C GLU A 231 35.77 -11.60 1.33
N GLY A 232 35.70 -10.65 0.41
CA GLY A 232 35.22 -10.88 -0.97
C GLY A 232 33.70 -11.00 -1.13
N THR A 233 32.94 -11.39 -0.10
CA THR A 233 31.47 -11.57 -0.18
C THR A 233 30.69 -10.41 0.45
N ALA A 234 30.27 -9.43 -0.36
CA ALA A 234 29.66 -8.16 0.11
C ALA A 234 28.31 -8.29 0.85
N LEU A 235 27.66 -9.46 0.82
CA LEU A 235 26.42 -9.74 1.57
C LEU A 235 26.66 -10.50 2.90
N ALA A 236 27.85 -11.07 3.13
CA ALA A 236 28.06 -11.93 4.29
C ALA A 236 28.00 -11.14 5.60
N GLY A 237 27.14 -11.56 6.53
CA GLY A 237 26.94 -10.89 7.81
C GLY A 237 26.29 -9.50 7.76
N LEU A 238 25.68 -9.13 6.63
CA LEU A 238 24.95 -7.86 6.49
C LEU A 238 23.76 -7.78 7.46
N TRP A 239 22.94 -8.84 7.53
CA TRP A 239 21.80 -8.93 8.44
C TRP A 239 22.21 -9.20 9.89
N GLN A 240 23.36 -9.85 10.10
CA GLN A 240 23.97 -9.97 11.44
C GLN A 240 24.42 -8.59 11.98
N ALA A 241 24.96 -7.72 11.12
CA ALA A 241 25.42 -6.38 11.49
C ALA A 241 24.26 -5.39 11.72
N HIS A 242 23.11 -5.58 11.06
CA HIS A 242 21.94 -4.73 11.17
C HIS A 242 20.68 -5.56 11.45
N PRO A 243 20.41 -5.94 12.72
CA PRO A 243 19.19 -6.66 13.10
C PRO A 243 17.94 -5.85 12.77
N LEU A 244 16.88 -6.51 12.26
CA LEU A 244 15.65 -5.85 11.77
C LEU A 244 15.05 -4.86 12.78
N ALA A 245 14.92 -5.24 14.04
CA ALA A 245 14.39 -4.40 15.12
C ALA A 245 15.28 -3.21 15.52
N GLY A 246 16.51 -3.13 15.00
CA GLY A 246 17.44 -2.01 15.18
C GLY A 246 17.48 -1.01 14.01
N ILE A 247 16.76 -1.29 12.91
CA ILE A 247 16.71 -0.40 11.75
C ILE A 247 15.80 0.81 12.05
N GLN A 248 16.26 2.01 11.72
CA GLN A 248 15.52 3.26 11.94
C GLN A 248 15.24 3.98 10.62
N VAL A 249 13.96 4.17 10.33
CA VAL A 249 13.48 4.76 9.07
C VAL A 249 13.48 6.30 9.11
N ALA A 250 13.25 6.87 10.29
CA ALA A 250 13.09 8.32 10.48
C ALA A 250 14.32 9.14 10.04
N GLU A 251 15.54 8.64 10.25
CA GLU A 251 16.75 9.33 9.77
C GLU A 251 16.75 9.44 8.24
N VAL A 252 16.33 8.39 7.52
CA VAL A 252 16.38 8.37 6.05
C VAL A 252 15.34 9.28 5.44
N VAL A 253 14.14 9.37 6.04
CA VAL A 253 13.13 10.37 5.63
C VAL A 253 13.68 11.78 5.81
N LEU A 254 14.20 12.12 7.01
CA LEU A 254 14.74 13.47 7.30
C LEU A 254 15.92 13.87 6.40
N HIS A 255 16.77 12.94 5.97
CA HIS A 255 17.85 13.21 5.00
C HIS A 255 17.38 13.25 3.54
N SER A 256 16.19 12.70 3.24
CA SER A 256 15.62 12.57 1.90
C SER A 256 14.44 13.50 1.64
N GLU A 257 14.16 14.46 2.54
CA GLU A 257 13.15 15.52 2.37
C GLU A 257 13.49 16.43 1.18
N HIS A 258 13.13 15.98 -0.03
CA HIS A 258 12.90 16.89 -1.14
C HIS A 258 11.80 17.87 -0.74
N SER A 259 11.99 19.15 -1.03
CA SER A 259 10.87 20.08 -1.11
C SER A 259 9.98 19.64 -2.28
N VAL A 260 8.93 18.85 -1.98
CA VAL A 260 7.96 18.45 -3.01
C VAL A 260 7.29 19.72 -3.52
N LYS A 261 7.77 20.17 -4.67
CA LYS A 261 7.30 21.40 -5.31
C LYS A 261 5.84 21.18 -5.63
N ARG A 262 4.96 21.82 -4.85
CA ARG A 262 3.53 21.88 -5.12
C ARG A 262 3.32 22.64 -6.42
N LEU A 263 3.47 21.92 -7.54
CA LEU A 263 2.82 22.22 -8.80
C LEU A 263 1.38 22.57 -8.47
N GLY A 264 0.84 23.62 -9.08
CA GLY A 264 -0.53 24.05 -8.88
C GLY A 264 -1.48 23.00 -9.43
N LEU A 265 -1.70 21.92 -8.67
CA LEU A 265 -2.60 20.83 -9.03
C LEU A 265 -3.96 21.46 -9.37
N PRO A 266 -4.51 21.23 -10.58
CA PRO A 266 -5.85 21.69 -10.90
C PRO A 266 -6.78 21.22 -9.79
N ALA A 267 -7.52 22.14 -9.17
CA ALA A 267 -8.17 21.87 -7.88
C ALA A 267 -9.02 20.59 -7.89
N GLN A 268 -9.60 20.29 -9.06
CA GLN A 268 -10.24 19.03 -9.45
C GLN A 268 -9.48 17.75 -9.05
N ARG A 269 -8.15 17.67 -9.18
CA ARG A 269 -7.35 16.50 -8.73
C ARG A 269 -7.41 16.26 -7.22
N ALA A 270 -7.67 17.27 -6.39
CA ALA A 270 -7.87 17.08 -4.96
C ALA A 270 -9.13 16.26 -4.63
N LEU A 271 -10.13 16.25 -5.53
CA LEU A 271 -11.34 15.46 -5.40
C LEU A 271 -11.12 13.96 -5.58
N LEU A 272 -9.96 13.55 -6.13
CA LEU A 272 -9.56 12.14 -6.21
C LEU A 272 -9.24 11.54 -4.82
N ALA A 273 -9.24 12.36 -3.77
CA ALA A 273 -9.26 11.94 -2.37
C ALA A 273 -10.45 11.03 -2.01
N PHE A 274 -11.58 11.16 -2.72
CA PHE A 274 -12.78 10.35 -2.49
C PHE A 274 -12.71 9.02 -3.24
N GLY A 275 -12.97 7.92 -2.51
CA GLY A 275 -12.79 6.55 -2.98
C GLY A 275 -11.32 6.09 -2.97
N ALA A 276 -10.39 6.96 -2.58
CA ALA A 276 -8.97 6.65 -2.51
C ALA A 276 -8.67 5.57 -1.47
N MET A 277 -9.36 5.57 -0.33
CA MET A 277 -9.09 4.59 0.73
C MET A 277 -9.49 3.18 0.29
N ILE A 278 -10.62 3.06 -0.42
CA ILE A 278 -11.04 1.76 -0.97
C ILE A 278 -10.06 1.31 -2.06
N ALA A 279 -9.67 2.20 -2.98
CA ALA A 279 -8.69 1.90 -4.03
C ALA A 279 -7.36 1.40 -3.46
N THR A 280 -6.73 2.18 -2.57
CA THR A 280 -5.46 1.82 -1.92
C THR A 280 -5.60 0.55 -1.07
N SER A 281 -6.75 0.29 -0.43
CA SER A 281 -6.99 -0.95 0.32
C SER A 281 -7.10 -2.21 -0.55
N GLY A 282 -7.32 -2.05 -1.86
CA GLY A 282 -7.23 -3.09 -2.88
C GLY A 282 -5.90 -3.09 -3.63
N GLY A 283 -4.93 -2.24 -3.26
CA GLY A 283 -3.68 -2.06 -4.01
C GLY A 283 -3.83 -1.32 -5.36
N ALA A 284 -4.98 -0.69 -5.60
CA ALA A 284 -5.23 0.06 -6.83
C ALA A 284 -4.80 1.53 -6.69
N ARG A 285 -4.39 2.13 -7.83
CA ARG A 285 -4.05 3.55 -7.93
C ARG A 285 -5.25 4.46 -7.62
N ALA A 286 -4.98 5.54 -6.89
CA ALA A 286 -5.99 6.55 -6.51
C ALA A 286 -5.76 7.93 -7.19
N ASP A 287 -4.69 8.12 -7.95
CA ASP A 287 -4.24 9.41 -8.50
C ASP A 287 -4.77 9.75 -9.91
N ALA A 288 -5.52 8.82 -10.52
CA ALA A 288 -6.24 8.96 -11.79
C ALA A 288 -7.76 8.89 -11.58
N LEU A 289 -8.56 9.43 -12.53
CA LEU A 289 -10.03 9.45 -12.39
C LEU A 289 -10.63 8.05 -12.42
N ALA A 290 -10.34 7.28 -13.47
CA ALA A 290 -10.63 5.85 -13.54
C ALA A 290 -9.76 5.08 -12.53
N ILE A 291 -10.38 4.13 -11.82
CA ILE A 291 -9.69 3.13 -11.00
C ILE A 291 -9.60 1.85 -11.83
N ALA A 292 -8.41 1.24 -11.87
CA ALA A 292 -8.15 -0.05 -12.54
C ALA A 292 -8.71 -0.14 -13.97
N ASP A 293 -8.38 0.82 -14.85
CA ASP A 293 -9.09 0.94 -16.15
C ASP A 293 -8.88 -0.25 -17.11
N HIS A 294 -7.80 -1.00 -16.92
CA HIS A 294 -7.54 -2.25 -17.63
C HIS A 294 -8.47 -3.41 -17.20
N GLU A 295 -9.20 -3.27 -16.09
CA GLU A 295 -10.12 -4.28 -15.54
C GLU A 295 -11.60 -3.99 -15.87
N ARG A 296 -11.90 -3.24 -16.94
CA ARG A 296 -13.24 -2.79 -17.37
C ARG A 296 -14.39 -3.78 -17.16
N GLU A 297 -14.25 -5.04 -17.57
CA GLU A 297 -15.33 -6.04 -17.44
C GLU A 297 -15.46 -6.60 -16.01
N LEU A 298 -14.39 -6.61 -15.21
CA LEU A 298 -14.46 -6.87 -13.77
C LEU A 298 -15.12 -5.70 -13.03
N ASN A 299 -14.83 -4.47 -13.43
CA ASN A 299 -15.49 -3.26 -12.91
C ASN A 299 -17.00 -3.29 -13.18
N ARG A 300 -17.43 -3.75 -14.36
CA ARG A 300 -18.85 -4.01 -14.69
C ARG A 300 -19.46 -5.14 -13.85
N ALA A 301 -18.77 -6.27 -13.73
CA ALA A 301 -19.25 -7.39 -12.91
C ALA A 301 -19.42 -7.00 -11.44
N TRP A 302 -18.50 -6.19 -10.90
CA TRP A 302 -18.58 -5.64 -9.54
C TRP A 302 -19.79 -4.72 -9.36
N LEU A 303 -20.06 -3.82 -10.33
CA LEU A 303 -21.23 -2.94 -10.29
C LEU A 303 -22.55 -3.72 -10.39
N ALA A 304 -22.60 -4.75 -11.24
CA ALA A 304 -23.75 -5.65 -11.32
C ALA A 304 -23.98 -6.43 -10.01
N GLU A 305 -22.93 -6.95 -9.37
CA GLU A 305 -23.03 -7.73 -8.13
C GLU A 305 -23.32 -6.85 -6.89
N ARG A 306 -22.56 -5.78 -6.69
CA ARG A 306 -22.52 -4.99 -5.43
C ARG A 306 -23.45 -3.79 -5.44
N TRP A 307 -23.76 -3.27 -6.62
CA TRP A 307 -24.60 -2.09 -6.82
C TRP A 307 -25.92 -2.42 -7.53
N SER A 308 -26.08 -3.63 -8.09
CA SER A 308 -27.20 -4.01 -8.94
C SER A 308 -27.36 -3.09 -10.16
N ALA A 309 -26.23 -2.54 -10.63
CA ALA A 309 -26.18 -1.54 -11.69
C ALA A 309 -25.47 -2.09 -12.93
N THR A 310 -26.21 -2.22 -14.02
CA THR A 310 -25.73 -2.67 -15.33
C THR A 310 -25.70 -1.57 -16.39
N ASP A 311 -26.30 -0.41 -16.08
CA ASP A 311 -26.40 0.77 -16.94
C ASP A 311 -26.11 2.06 -16.17
N GLN A 312 -26.11 3.20 -16.88
CA GLN A 312 -25.90 4.52 -16.28
C GLN A 312 -26.98 4.89 -15.25
N ASN A 313 -28.24 4.47 -15.46
CA ASN A 313 -29.34 4.80 -14.56
C ASN A 313 -29.18 4.10 -13.19
N GLY A 314 -28.85 2.81 -13.19
CA GLY A 314 -28.57 2.07 -11.96
C GLY A 314 -27.37 2.63 -11.19
N VAL A 315 -26.32 3.05 -11.90
CA VAL A 315 -25.17 3.74 -11.29
C VAL A 315 -25.61 5.04 -10.62
N LEU A 316 -26.36 5.88 -11.33
CA LEU A 316 -26.84 7.18 -10.83
C LEU A 316 -27.79 7.03 -9.63
N GLN A 317 -28.78 6.14 -9.71
CA GLN A 317 -29.70 5.85 -8.59
C GLN A 317 -28.95 5.36 -7.35
N ARG A 318 -27.91 4.54 -7.53
CA ARG A 318 -27.09 4.03 -6.42
C ARG A 318 -26.21 5.11 -5.80
N MET A 319 -25.64 6.00 -6.62
CA MET A 319 -24.90 7.18 -6.16
C MET A 319 -25.81 8.17 -5.42
N GLU A 320 -26.99 8.47 -5.97
CA GLU A 320 -28.00 9.33 -5.34
C GLU A 320 -28.46 8.76 -4.00
N TRP A 321 -28.74 7.45 -3.94
CA TRP A 321 -29.09 6.79 -2.68
C TRP A 321 -27.97 6.93 -1.65
N LEU A 322 -26.71 6.65 -2.01
CA LEU A 322 -25.55 6.79 -1.11
C LEU A 322 -25.36 8.23 -0.63
N MET A 323 -25.41 9.21 -1.53
CA MET A 323 -25.21 10.63 -1.20
C MET A 323 -26.40 11.22 -0.43
N GLY A 324 -27.64 10.82 -0.71
CA GLY A 324 -28.84 11.37 -0.07
C GLY A 324 -29.17 10.73 1.29
N HIS A 325 -29.16 9.40 1.37
CA HIS A 325 -29.64 8.65 2.53
C HIS A 325 -28.59 7.68 3.09
N GLY A 326 -28.00 6.89 2.19
CA GLY A 326 -26.92 5.94 2.44
C GLY A 326 -27.20 4.87 3.48
N SER A 327 -26.13 4.17 3.88
CA SER A 327 -26.19 3.24 5.00
C SER A 327 -26.29 3.96 6.34
N ARG A 328 -25.80 5.22 6.44
CA ARG A 328 -25.89 6.04 7.66
C ARG A 328 -27.31 6.17 8.23
N LEU A 329 -28.35 6.20 7.38
CA LEU A 329 -29.77 6.20 7.78
C LEU A 329 -30.11 5.06 8.77
N LYS A 330 -29.47 3.89 8.63
CA LYS A 330 -29.59 2.75 9.55
C LYS A 330 -28.47 2.69 10.60
N LEU A 331 -27.26 3.12 10.24
CA LEU A 331 -26.07 2.88 11.04
C LEU A 331 -25.74 3.98 12.06
N ASP A 332 -26.06 5.25 11.78
CA ASP A 332 -25.83 6.36 12.73
C ASP A 332 -26.69 6.20 14.02
N PRO A 333 -27.95 5.75 13.96
CA PRO A 333 -28.71 5.37 15.17
C PRO A 333 -28.09 4.22 15.98
N LEU A 334 -27.31 3.33 15.35
CA LEU A 334 -26.59 2.25 16.05
C LEU A 334 -25.28 2.75 16.64
N LEU A 335 -24.58 3.67 15.96
CA LEU A 335 -23.39 4.35 16.45
C LEU A 335 -23.68 5.11 17.75
N GLY A 336 -24.76 5.92 17.79
CA GLY A 336 -25.18 6.64 19.00
C GLY A 336 -25.56 5.73 20.18
N GLN A 337 -26.05 4.52 19.91
CA GLN A 337 -26.32 3.51 20.95
C GLN A 337 -25.05 2.82 21.48
N LEU A 338 -23.93 2.90 20.75
CA LEU A 338 -22.66 2.27 21.11
C LEU A 338 -21.68 3.24 21.77
N GLY A 339 -21.68 4.53 21.39
CA GLY A 339 -20.84 5.56 22.00
C GLY A 339 -21.26 6.00 23.43
N THR A 340 -22.47 5.66 23.88
CA THR A 340 -22.95 6.07 25.22
C THR A 340 -22.38 5.20 26.35
N VAL A 341 -21.23 5.62 26.90
CA VAL A 341 -20.63 5.03 28.11
C VAL A 341 -21.57 5.19 29.32
N GLY A 342 -22.32 4.13 29.64
CA GLY A 342 -23.20 4.04 30.81
C GLY A 342 -24.67 3.69 30.49
N GLY A 343 -25.08 3.72 29.22
CA GLY A 343 -26.43 3.32 28.81
C GLY A 343 -26.67 1.81 28.92
N LYS A 344 -27.90 1.40 29.28
CA LYS A 344 -28.30 -0.03 29.23
C LYS A 344 -28.29 -0.53 27.77
N ARG A 345 -27.26 -1.27 27.39
CA ARG A 345 -27.15 -1.97 26.10
C ARG A 345 -28.41 -2.81 25.83
N GLN A 346 -29.20 -2.43 24.82
CA GLN A 346 -30.30 -3.26 24.33
C GLN A 346 -29.74 -4.39 23.46
N SER A 347 -30.39 -5.57 23.46
CA SER A 347 -29.82 -6.82 22.92
C SER A 347 -29.78 -6.92 21.39
N GLY A 348 -30.09 -5.84 20.66
CA GLY A 348 -30.20 -5.76 19.20
C GLY A 348 -28.89 -5.81 18.42
N GLY A 349 -28.03 -6.80 18.68
CA GLY A 349 -26.86 -7.10 17.83
C GLY A 349 -25.51 -7.12 18.56
N VAL A 350 -25.31 -8.10 19.45
CA VAL A 350 -24.02 -8.33 20.15
C VAL A 350 -22.84 -8.39 19.18
N ALA A 351 -22.99 -9.07 18.03
CA ALA A 351 -21.95 -9.14 16.98
C ALA A 351 -21.62 -7.78 16.33
N CYS A 352 -22.57 -6.84 16.32
CA CYS A 352 -22.35 -5.49 15.80
C CYS A 352 -21.48 -4.67 16.78
N GLY A 353 -21.84 -4.68 18.07
CA GLY A 353 -21.03 -4.06 19.12
C GLY A 353 -19.62 -4.66 19.23
N THR A 354 -19.46 -5.97 19.05
CA THR A 354 -18.14 -6.62 19.03
C THR A 354 -17.27 -6.14 17.87
N ARG A 355 -17.80 -6.02 16.66
CA ARG A 355 -17.07 -5.47 15.49
C ARG A 355 -16.73 -3.99 15.68
N PHE A 356 -17.64 -3.20 16.23
CA PHE A 356 -17.39 -1.79 16.58
C PHE A 356 -16.24 -1.65 17.57
N GLU A 357 -16.26 -2.38 18.70
CA GLU A 357 -15.18 -2.35 19.69
C GLU A 357 -13.86 -2.93 19.15
N GLN A 358 -13.90 -3.80 18.15
CA GLN A 358 -12.72 -4.30 17.44
C GLN A 358 -12.10 -3.21 16.55
N ALA A 359 -12.92 -2.47 15.79
CA ALA A 359 -12.49 -1.32 14.99
C ALA A 359 -11.96 -0.17 15.85
N ARG A 360 -12.71 0.23 16.89
CA ARG A 360 -12.33 1.24 17.89
C ARG A 360 -10.96 0.94 18.52
N ARG A 361 -10.75 -0.29 19.00
CA ARG A 361 -9.44 -0.71 19.55
C ARG A 361 -8.32 -0.74 18.51
N ALA A 362 -8.61 -0.99 17.24
CA ALA A 362 -7.61 -0.94 16.18
C ALA A 362 -7.24 0.50 15.78
N LEU A 363 -8.20 1.42 15.73
CA LEU A 363 -7.96 2.85 15.53
C LEU A 363 -7.10 3.44 16.66
N LEU A 364 -7.46 3.16 17.92
CA LEU A 364 -6.66 3.53 19.09
C LEU A 364 -5.24 2.93 19.04
N LYS A 365 -5.09 1.69 18.58
CA LYS A 365 -3.77 1.05 18.39
C LYS A 365 -2.97 1.65 17.23
N ALA A 366 -3.63 2.16 16.19
CA ALA A 366 -3.00 2.88 15.09
C ALA A 366 -2.47 4.27 15.51
N GLY A 367 -2.96 4.81 16.62
CA GLY A 367 -2.54 6.10 17.18
C GLY A 367 -3.56 7.23 16.98
N HIS A 368 -4.74 6.92 16.45
CA HIS A 368 -5.81 7.91 16.24
C HIS A 368 -6.35 8.46 17.55
N ASP A 369 -6.76 9.74 17.51
CA ASP A 369 -7.25 10.49 18.66
C ASP A 369 -8.49 9.81 19.29
N PRO A 370 -8.45 9.43 20.59
CA PRO A 370 -9.61 8.89 21.29
C PRO A 370 -10.83 9.79 21.23
N GLU A 371 -10.66 11.11 21.34
CA GLU A 371 -11.78 12.06 21.38
C GLU A 371 -12.51 12.06 20.02
N MET A 372 -11.78 12.07 18.90
CA MET A 372 -12.37 11.96 17.55
C MET A 372 -13.08 10.61 17.29
N ILE A 373 -12.74 9.55 18.03
CA ILE A 373 -13.38 8.23 17.91
C ILE A 373 -14.70 8.19 18.70
N GLU A 374 -14.74 8.73 19.92
CA GLU A 374 -15.98 8.77 20.72
C GLU A 374 -16.95 9.86 20.22
N GLU A 375 -16.45 11.00 19.72
CA GLU A 375 -17.26 12.09 19.16
C GLU A 375 -17.72 11.85 17.71
N CYS A 376 -17.38 10.69 17.10
CA CYS A 376 -17.83 10.34 15.77
C CYS A 376 -19.37 10.15 15.74
N GLN A 377 -20.10 11.18 15.28
CA GLN A 377 -21.58 11.18 15.25
C GLN A 377 -22.20 10.68 13.95
N THR A 378 -21.45 10.57 12.85
CA THR A 378 -21.98 10.11 11.55
C THR A 378 -21.02 9.24 10.77
N LEU A 379 -21.56 8.27 10.02
CA LEU A 379 -20.85 7.34 9.15
C LEU A 379 -20.88 7.79 7.69
N LEU A 380 -21.12 9.08 7.45
CA LEU A 380 -21.18 9.68 6.12
C LEU A 380 -19.96 9.35 5.25
N ALA A 381 -18.73 9.29 5.79
CA ALA A 381 -17.54 8.94 5.01
C ALA A 381 -17.63 7.52 4.42
N TYR A 382 -18.29 6.58 5.12
CA TYR A 382 -18.54 5.23 4.61
C TYR A 382 -19.53 5.22 3.43
N ASP A 383 -20.43 6.20 3.32
CA ASP A 383 -21.27 6.36 2.13
C ASP A 383 -20.52 7.07 0.99
N LEU A 384 -19.77 8.13 1.30
CA LEU A 384 -19.03 8.93 0.32
C LEU A 384 -17.87 8.16 -0.34
N GLU A 385 -17.05 7.41 0.42
CA GLU A 385 -15.99 6.57 -0.15
C GLU A 385 -16.55 5.54 -1.12
N ARG A 386 -17.63 4.85 -0.74
CA ARG A 386 -18.26 3.84 -1.60
C ARG A 386 -18.85 4.48 -2.85
N ALA A 387 -19.54 5.61 -2.72
CA ALA A 387 -20.13 6.32 -3.84
C ALA A 387 -19.07 6.78 -4.84
N ALA A 388 -17.98 7.39 -4.37
CA ALA A 388 -16.87 7.82 -5.20
C ALA A 388 -16.13 6.65 -5.87
N PHE A 389 -15.83 5.59 -5.11
CA PHE A 389 -15.17 4.40 -5.64
C PHE A 389 -16.00 3.75 -6.75
N GLY A 390 -17.28 3.46 -6.49
CA GLY A 390 -18.18 2.86 -7.49
C GLY A 390 -18.43 3.76 -8.70
N ALA A 391 -18.48 5.09 -8.53
CA ALA A 391 -18.59 6.02 -9.64
C ALA A 391 -17.32 6.07 -10.51
N ARG A 392 -16.13 5.95 -9.90
CA ARG A 392 -14.83 5.85 -10.61
C ARG A 392 -14.66 4.51 -11.33
N LEU A 393 -15.20 3.41 -10.77
CA LEU A 393 -15.34 2.14 -11.49
C LEU A 393 -16.35 2.25 -12.64
N ALA A 394 -17.47 2.96 -12.46
CA ALA A 394 -18.49 3.15 -13.49
C ALA A 394 -17.97 3.97 -14.68
N PHE A 395 -17.11 4.95 -14.43
CA PHE A 395 -16.40 5.69 -15.46
C PHE A 395 -15.47 4.78 -16.28
N SER A 396 -14.64 3.95 -15.62
CA SER A 396 -13.85 2.91 -16.30
C SER A 396 -14.72 1.92 -17.09
N ALA A 397 -15.88 1.53 -16.54
CA ALA A 397 -16.84 0.64 -17.17
C ALA A 397 -17.52 1.21 -18.43
N GLY A 398 -17.39 2.52 -18.68
CA GLY A 398 -18.14 3.25 -19.71
C GLY A 398 -19.63 3.41 -19.36
N LEU A 399 -19.98 3.37 -18.07
CA LEU A 399 -21.34 3.52 -17.53
C LEU A 399 -21.58 4.89 -16.88
N LEU A 400 -20.56 5.74 -16.82
CA LEU A 400 -20.65 7.11 -16.30
C LEU A 400 -19.70 8.00 -17.11
N ASP A 401 -20.10 9.22 -17.43
CA ASP A 401 -19.26 10.20 -18.12
C ASP A 401 -18.38 11.01 -17.14
N GLU A 402 -17.37 11.69 -17.69
CA GLU A 402 -16.41 12.46 -16.90
C GLU A 402 -17.06 13.67 -16.19
N GLU A 403 -17.97 14.40 -16.84
CA GLU A 403 -18.55 15.60 -16.26
C GLU A 403 -19.45 15.25 -15.06
N THR A 404 -20.31 14.25 -15.22
CA THR A 404 -21.18 13.72 -14.17
C THR A 404 -20.37 13.17 -13.00
N LEU A 405 -19.25 12.48 -13.25
CA LEU A 405 -18.36 12.01 -12.19
C LEU A 405 -17.73 13.19 -11.41
N TRP A 406 -17.19 14.21 -12.09
CA TRP A 406 -16.66 15.38 -11.40
C TRP A 406 -17.75 16.22 -10.69
N ASN A 407 -18.97 16.26 -11.25
CA ASN A 407 -20.13 16.88 -10.60
C ASN A 407 -20.47 16.14 -9.28
N ALA A 408 -20.48 14.81 -9.29
CA ALA A 408 -20.70 13.98 -8.12
C ALA A 408 -19.59 14.15 -7.07
N LEU A 409 -18.31 14.08 -7.46
CA LEU A 409 -17.18 14.26 -6.55
C LEU A 409 -17.17 15.68 -5.91
N ARG A 410 -17.59 16.73 -6.65
CA ARG A 410 -17.82 18.07 -6.09
C ARG A 410 -19.00 18.13 -5.12
N HIS A 411 -20.05 17.33 -5.31
CA HIS A 411 -21.13 17.21 -4.34
C HIS A 411 -20.66 16.50 -3.05
N MET A 412 -19.91 15.40 -3.19
CA MET A 412 -19.28 14.69 -2.06
C MET A 412 -18.35 15.60 -1.27
N ALA A 413 -17.57 16.46 -1.93
CA ALA A 413 -16.73 17.47 -1.29
C ALA A 413 -17.52 18.47 -0.43
N ARG A 414 -18.72 18.88 -0.87
CA ARG A 414 -19.62 19.76 -0.09
C ARG A 414 -20.13 19.05 1.16
N GLN A 415 -20.56 17.79 1.03
CA GLN A 415 -21.05 16.99 2.16
C GLN A 415 -19.93 16.73 3.18
N ALA A 416 -18.76 16.27 2.73
CA ALA A 416 -17.62 16.00 3.61
C ALA A 416 -17.17 17.27 4.35
N ARG A 417 -17.05 18.41 3.67
CA ARG A 417 -16.69 19.70 4.28
C ARG A 417 -17.74 20.28 5.24
N ALA A 418 -18.96 19.73 5.27
CA ALA A 418 -20.00 20.10 6.22
C ALA A 418 -20.05 19.19 7.46
N ALA A 419 -19.41 18.02 7.42
CA ALA A 419 -19.46 17.00 8.47
C ALA A 419 -18.10 16.69 9.12
N PHE A 420 -16.98 17.05 8.48
CA PHE A 420 -15.63 16.70 8.92
C PHE A 420 -14.65 17.88 8.77
N ASP A 421 -13.76 18.01 9.75
CA ASP A 421 -12.73 19.05 9.80
C ASP A 421 -11.40 18.62 9.19
N CYS A 422 -11.10 17.33 9.28
CA CYS A 422 -9.84 16.74 8.82
C CYS A 422 -10.07 15.34 8.21
N TRP A 423 -9.06 14.86 7.49
CA TRP A 423 -9.08 13.52 6.90
C TRP A 423 -9.07 12.39 7.94
N GLU A 424 -8.63 12.64 9.17
CA GLU A 424 -8.64 11.66 10.26
C GLU A 424 -10.06 11.35 10.77
N GLN A 425 -10.90 12.38 10.98
CA GLN A 425 -12.33 12.17 11.29
C GLN A 425 -13.04 11.42 10.16
N TYR A 426 -12.70 11.72 8.90
CA TYR A 426 -13.22 11.02 7.73
C TYR A 426 -12.76 9.55 7.68
N LEU A 427 -11.50 9.26 8.05
CA LEU A 427 -10.97 7.90 8.22
C LEU A 427 -11.76 7.13 9.29
N ILE A 428 -11.93 7.71 10.47
CA ILE A 428 -12.65 7.12 11.59
C ILE A 428 -14.10 6.79 11.18
N SER A 429 -14.81 7.74 10.57
CA SER A 429 -16.18 7.57 10.06
C SER A 429 -16.29 6.43 9.03
N MET A 430 -15.32 6.31 8.11
CA MET A 430 -15.25 5.23 7.13
C MET A 430 -15.02 3.85 7.78
N VAL A 431 -14.05 3.76 8.71
CA VAL A 431 -13.66 2.50 9.37
C VAL A 431 -14.76 1.99 10.32
N LEU A 432 -15.37 2.87 11.12
CA LEU A 432 -16.50 2.51 11.99
C LEU A 432 -17.73 2.11 11.16
N GLY A 433 -17.97 2.80 10.04
CA GLY A 433 -19.06 2.48 9.11
C GLY A 433 -18.89 1.10 8.48
N HIS A 434 -17.66 0.77 8.04
CA HIS A 434 -17.34 -0.58 7.55
C HIS A 434 -17.55 -1.65 8.62
N ALA A 435 -17.12 -1.40 9.87
CA ALA A 435 -17.22 -2.39 10.95
C ALA A 435 -18.67 -2.69 11.38
N LEU A 436 -19.56 -1.69 11.33
CA LEU A 436 -20.98 -1.88 11.60
C LEU A 436 -21.70 -2.56 10.42
N ALA A 437 -21.30 -2.22 9.17
CA ALA A 437 -21.92 -2.76 7.96
C ALA A 437 -21.48 -4.18 7.60
N ASN A 438 -20.19 -4.52 7.71
CA ASN A 438 -19.58 -5.69 7.06
C ASN A 438 -18.91 -6.63 8.07
N GLU A 439 -18.88 -7.93 7.77
CA GLU A 439 -18.26 -8.94 8.65
C GLU A 439 -16.77 -9.18 8.34
N ASP A 440 -16.27 -8.69 7.20
CA ASP A 440 -14.85 -8.78 6.84
C ASP A 440 -13.98 -7.82 7.67
N TRP A 441 -13.40 -8.35 8.75
CA TRP A 441 -12.40 -7.67 9.57
C TRP A 441 -11.05 -7.46 8.86
N GLU A 442 -10.68 -8.31 7.89
CA GLU A 442 -9.44 -8.17 7.15
C GLU A 442 -9.51 -6.94 6.22
N ALA A 443 -10.65 -6.71 5.58
CA ALA A 443 -10.93 -5.43 4.90
C ALA A 443 -10.88 -4.24 5.88
N GLY A 444 -11.42 -4.38 7.09
CA GLY A 444 -11.34 -3.34 8.13
C GLY A 444 -9.89 -2.94 8.46
N LYS A 445 -8.99 -3.92 8.60
CA LYS A 445 -7.55 -3.65 8.79
C LYS A 445 -6.89 -3.02 7.56
N ARG A 446 -7.22 -3.45 6.34
CA ARG A 446 -6.69 -2.85 5.10
C ARG A 446 -7.13 -1.39 4.96
N LEU A 447 -8.36 -1.06 5.32
CA LEU A 447 -8.87 0.32 5.34
C LEU A 447 -8.12 1.20 6.33
N ILE A 448 -7.91 0.76 7.58
CA ILE A 448 -7.11 1.52 8.57
C ILE A 448 -5.70 1.77 8.02
N ARG A 449 -5.02 0.73 7.54
CA ARG A 449 -3.65 0.87 6.98
C ARG A 449 -3.61 1.85 5.81
N SER A 450 -4.59 1.79 4.91
CA SER A 450 -4.68 2.69 3.74
C SER A 450 -4.98 4.13 4.14
N GLY A 451 -5.83 4.34 5.14
CA GLY A 451 -6.06 5.66 5.72
C GLY A 451 -4.79 6.24 6.35
N MET A 452 -4.00 5.44 7.07
CA MET A 452 -2.71 5.86 7.61
C MET A 452 -1.71 6.24 6.50
N GLU A 453 -1.62 5.48 5.41
CA GLU A 453 -0.78 5.84 4.27
C GLU A 453 -1.25 7.12 3.57
N LEU A 454 -2.57 7.30 3.44
CA LEU A 454 -3.13 8.52 2.86
C LEU A 454 -2.87 9.75 3.75
N LEU A 455 -2.84 9.60 5.07
CA LEU A 455 -2.46 10.68 6.00
C LEU A 455 -0.94 10.94 5.99
N ASP A 456 -0.15 9.97 6.41
CA ASP A 456 1.26 10.14 6.82
C ASP A 456 2.25 9.22 6.08
N GLY A 457 1.80 8.52 5.04
CA GLY A 457 2.60 7.54 4.31
C GLY A 457 3.83 8.13 3.62
N ILE A 458 4.92 7.35 3.63
CA ILE A 458 6.15 7.65 2.87
C ILE A 458 5.88 7.35 1.39
N SER A 459 5.44 8.35 0.62
CA SER A 459 5.45 8.25 -0.85
C SER A 459 6.87 8.52 -1.38
N PRO A 460 7.53 7.56 -2.06
CA PRO A 460 8.88 7.78 -2.59
C PRO A 460 8.93 8.72 -3.79
N PHE A 461 7.77 8.99 -4.41
CA PHE A 461 7.67 9.66 -5.71
C PHE A 461 6.76 10.88 -5.62
N ALA A 462 7.32 12.08 -5.80
CA ALA A 462 6.61 13.34 -5.70
C ALA A 462 5.42 13.47 -6.67
N ASP A 463 5.46 12.77 -7.80
CA ASP A 463 4.38 12.69 -8.80
C ASP A 463 3.13 11.97 -8.25
N TYR A 464 3.30 11.16 -7.19
CA TYR A 464 2.29 10.29 -6.56
C TYR A 464 2.17 10.55 -5.05
N LEU A 465 2.13 11.82 -4.64
CA LEU A 465 1.68 12.19 -3.30
C LEU A 465 0.24 11.70 -3.04
N SER A 466 -0.07 11.39 -1.79
CA SER A 466 -1.46 11.13 -1.38
C SER A 466 -2.34 12.35 -1.68
N PRO A 467 -3.56 12.16 -2.23
CA PRO A 467 -4.50 13.27 -2.43
C PRO A 467 -4.92 13.92 -1.11
N TRP A 468 -4.88 13.19 0.02
CA TRP A 468 -5.17 13.72 1.35
C TRP A 468 -4.03 14.61 1.89
N GLN A 469 -2.77 14.25 1.61
CA GLN A 469 -1.59 15.08 1.90
C GLN A 469 -1.53 16.32 0.99
N ALA A 470 -1.97 16.18 -0.27
CA ALA A 470 -1.95 17.25 -1.26
C ALA A 470 -2.96 18.37 -0.96
N CYS A 471 -4.12 18.04 -0.36
CA CYS A 471 -5.18 19.01 -0.05
C CYS A 471 -5.91 18.65 1.26
N PRO A 472 -5.86 19.51 2.30
CA PRO A 472 -6.66 19.32 3.51
C PRO A 472 -8.17 19.33 3.20
N LEU A 473 -8.95 18.48 3.87
CA LEU A 473 -10.39 18.29 3.64
C LEU A 473 -11.17 19.63 3.59
N ARG A 474 -10.99 20.51 4.58
CA ARG A 474 -11.59 21.87 4.65
C ARG A 474 -11.22 22.80 3.46
N GLN A 475 -10.22 22.47 2.65
CA GLN A 475 -9.77 23.23 1.48
C GLN A 475 -10.25 22.66 0.13
N LEU A 476 -10.95 21.52 0.10
CA LEU A 476 -11.48 20.92 -1.13
C LEU A 476 -12.36 21.89 -1.94
N PRO A 477 -12.28 21.90 -3.29
CA PRO A 477 -13.03 22.83 -4.12
C PRO A 477 -14.52 22.46 -4.18
N LEU A 478 -15.38 23.46 -3.98
CA LEU A 478 -16.84 23.29 -3.98
C LEU A 478 -17.53 23.83 -5.24
N LEU A 479 -16.79 24.55 -6.09
CA LEU A 479 -17.27 25.20 -7.31
C LEU A 479 -16.34 24.84 -8.47
N HIS A 480 -16.80 25.09 -9.71
CA HIS A 480 -15.90 25.15 -10.85
C HIS A 480 -14.89 26.29 -10.64
N GLY A 481 -13.61 26.01 -10.85
CA GLY A 481 -12.68 27.08 -11.16
C GLY A 481 -13.08 27.64 -12.52
N LEU A 482 -13.52 28.90 -12.56
CA LEU A 482 -13.62 29.62 -13.83
C LEU A 482 -12.20 29.71 -14.39
N GLY A 483 -11.88 28.87 -15.38
CA GLY A 483 -10.61 28.95 -16.07
C GLY A 483 -10.45 30.35 -16.66
N HIS A 484 -9.25 30.92 -16.55
CA HIS A 484 -8.93 32.15 -17.25
C HIS A 484 -8.89 31.86 -18.76
N ALA A 485 -10.06 31.91 -19.40
CA ALA A 485 -10.15 32.19 -20.82
C ALA A 485 -9.38 33.49 -21.07
N GLY A 486 -8.42 33.45 -21.99
CA GLY A 486 -7.45 34.53 -22.14
C GLY A 486 -8.12 35.85 -22.50
N ALA A 487 -7.86 36.88 -21.71
CA ALA A 487 -7.80 38.23 -22.28
C ALA A 487 -6.58 38.28 -23.20
N HIS A 488 -6.73 38.90 -24.37
CA HIS A 488 -5.70 39.04 -25.39
C HIS A 488 -4.57 39.99 -24.98
#